data_AF-A0A2R6Q294-F1
#
_entry.id   AF-A0A2R6Q294-F1
#
_cell.length_a   1.000
_cell.length_b   1.000
_cell.length_c   1.000
_cell.angle_alpha   90.00
_cell.angle_beta   90.00
_cell.angle_gamma   90.00
#
_symmetry.space_group_name_H-M   'P 1'
#
loop_
_entity.id
_entity.type
_entity.pdbx_description
1 polymer ?
#
loop_
_entity_poly.entity_id
_entity_poly.type
_entity_poly.pdbx_seq_one_letter_code
_entity_poly.pdbx_strand_id
1 'polypeptide(L)'
;MQLNLRPRSGFSKLPPELIDIVVDNFSEDKSSLLSCSLLGPLWTHASHRILFRSLTLTGEKGTDEERIPLALIRQRPRFLPYIHELRFIPTVVWRTLITVHPHTFRVLLSLCTGLRSLVIKALRLHGSPPDAAIAAMFESTRRITLDRLDLSTRDVPDRRGLYAIFDALEEVKELRIGVACYNSTVLCAPDAPDLTGRYYLPVSSITLTGEDLGVCMMAVGRALDPHMLRSTRLTNIGLRHLSYANEFLSILPLSLDDLDISFQAPRHAFVSRTRGQSKSYSYYVKPIR
;
A
#
# COMPACT_ATOMS: atom_id res chain seq x y z
N MET A 1 -18.25 -43.39 12.15
CA MET A 1 -18.55 -44.03 10.85
C MET A 1 -17.75 -43.28 9.79
N GLN A 2 -16.53 -43.73 9.47
CA GLN A 2 -15.68 -43.09 8.46
C GLN A 2 -16.04 -43.67 7.08
N LEU A 3 -16.62 -42.85 6.20
CA LEU A 3 -16.90 -43.24 4.83
C LEU A 3 -15.59 -43.20 4.04
N ASN A 4 -15.00 -44.38 3.83
CA ASN A 4 -13.87 -44.61 2.93
C ASN A 4 -14.34 -44.46 1.48
N LEU A 5 -14.52 -43.21 1.02
CA LEU A 5 -14.74 -42.91 -0.38
C LEU A 5 -13.40 -43.06 -1.11
N ARG A 6 -13.17 -44.23 -1.72
CA ARG A 6 -12.07 -44.40 -2.69
C ARG A 6 -12.29 -43.44 -3.85
N PRO A 7 -11.37 -42.51 -4.14
CA PRO A 7 -11.51 -41.59 -5.26
C PRO A 7 -11.57 -42.39 -6.57
N ARG A 8 -12.66 -42.24 -7.32
CA ARG A 8 -12.80 -42.80 -8.68
C ARG A 8 -11.77 -42.08 -9.57
N SER A 9 -10.75 -42.82 -10.00
CA SER A 9 -9.52 -42.37 -10.69
C SER A 9 -9.71 -41.85 -12.13
N GLY A 10 -10.88 -41.29 -12.47
CA GLY A 10 -11.19 -40.88 -13.85
C GLY A 10 -10.64 -39.50 -14.25
N PHE A 11 -10.58 -38.54 -13.32
CA PHE A 11 -10.23 -37.15 -13.61
C PHE A 11 -8.77 -36.77 -13.30
N SER A 12 -7.95 -37.70 -12.81
CA SER A 12 -6.55 -37.43 -12.43
C SER A 12 -5.55 -37.42 -13.60
N LYS A 13 -6.01 -37.24 -14.84
CA LYS A 13 -5.14 -37.29 -16.04
C LYS A 13 -4.85 -35.93 -16.67
N LEU A 14 -5.53 -34.86 -16.29
CA LEU A 14 -5.21 -33.55 -16.84
C LEU A 14 -3.94 -33.01 -16.17
N PRO A 15 -2.91 -32.61 -16.94
CA PRO A 15 -1.76 -31.89 -16.41
C PRO A 15 -2.23 -30.61 -15.68
N PRO A 16 -1.63 -30.24 -14.53
CA PRO A 16 -1.98 -29.03 -13.78
C PRO A 16 -1.95 -27.76 -14.64
N GLU A 17 -1.05 -27.69 -15.62
CA GLU A 17 -0.90 -26.56 -16.52
C GLU A 17 -2.15 -26.36 -17.39
N LEU A 18 -2.79 -27.46 -17.84
CA LEU A 18 -4.04 -27.36 -18.59
C LEU A 18 -5.20 -26.93 -17.69
N ILE A 19 -5.21 -27.34 -16.42
CA ILE A 19 -6.21 -26.89 -15.44
C ILE A 19 -6.07 -25.38 -15.23
N ASP A 20 -4.84 -24.90 -15.02
CA ASP A 20 -4.55 -23.48 -14.85
C ASP A 20 -5.02 -22.67 -16.07
N ILE A 21 -4.71 -23.12 -17.29
CA ILE A 21 -5.16 -22.45 -18.52
C ILE A 21 -6.69 -22.39 -18.58
N VAL A 22 -7.37 -23.51 -18.30
CA VAL A 22 -8.85 -23.55 -18.29
C VAL A 22 -9.42 -22.59 -17.24
N VAL A 23 -8.87 -22.60 -16.03
CA VAL A 23 -9.30 -21.75 -14.93
C VAL A 23 -9.03 -20.27 -15.20
N ASP A 24 -7.91 -19.92 -15.83
CA ASP A 24 -7.57 -18.56 -16.24
C ASP A 24 -8.58 -18.01 -17.28
N ASN A 25 -9.15 -18.87 -18.14
CA ASN A 25 -10.23 -18.46 -19.07
C ASN A 25 -11.55 -18.10 -18.37
N PHE A 26 -11.72 -18.47 -17.09
CA PHE A 26 -12.87 -18.11 -16.27
C PHE A 26 -12.63 -16.91 -15.35
N SER A 27 -11.59 -16.10 -15.58
CA SER A 27 -11.21 -15.01 -14.67
C SER A 27 -12.33 -14.03 -14.33
N GLU A 28 -13.23 -13.78 -15.30
CA GLU A 28 -14.37 -12.88 -15.14
C GLU A 28 -15.64 -13.58 -14.61
N ASP A 29 -15.73 -14.92 -14.73
CA ASP A 29 -16.88 -15.71 -14.28
C ASP A 29 -16.61 -16.39 -12.92
N LYS A 30 -16.83 -15.61 -11.85
CA LYS A 30 -16.66 -16.08 -10.47
C LYS A 30 -17.55 -17.27 -10.12
N SER A 31 -18.72 -17.42 -10.75
CA SER A 31 -19.63 -18.54 -10.49
C SER A 31 -19.07 -19.85 -11.03
N SER A 32 -18.50 -19.80 -12.24
CA SER A 32 -17.80 -20.94 -12.82
C SER A 32 -16.55 -21.30 -12.05
N LEU A 33 -15.77 -20.31 -11.58
CA LEU A 33 -14.61 -20.55 -10.72
C LEU A 33 -14.99 -21.21 -9.39
N LEU A 34 -16.08 -20.77 -8.76
CA LEU A 34 -16.59 -21.40 -7.54
C LEU A 34 -16.99 -22.85 -7.81
N SER A 35 -17.64 -23.13 -8.95
CA SER A 35 -18.00 -24.49 -9.35
C SER A 35 -16.77 -25.36 -9.60
N CYS A 36 -15.75 -24.83 -10.29
CA CYS A 36 -14.47 -25.49 -10.50
C CYS A 36 -13.77 -25.83 -9.17
N SER A 37 -13.86 -24.94 -8.18
CA SER A 37 -13.24 -25.16 -6.87
C SER A 37 -13.75 -26.41 -6.13
N LEU A 38 -14.91 -26.95 -6.51
CA LEU A 38 -15.53 -28.15 -5.94
C LEU A 38 -15.11 -29.45 -6.63
N LEU A 39 -14.43 -29.39 -7.79
CA LEU A 39 -14.07 -30.56 -8.59
C LEU A 39 -12.93 -31.39 -8.00
N GLY A 40 -12.11 -30.79 -7.13
CA GLY A 40 -11.02 -31.46 -6.42
C GLY A 40 -9.82 -30.54 -6.15
N PRO A 41 -8.80 -31.00 -5.40
CA PRO A 41 -7.76 -30.13 -4.84
C PRO A 41 -6.96 -29.30 -5.87
N LEU A 42 -6.64 -29.88 -7.02
CA LEU A 42 -5.93 -29.17 -8.09
C LEU A 42 -6.76 -28.00 -8.64
N TRP A 43 -8.04 -28.26 -8.92
CA TRP A 43 -8.98 -27.24 -9.36
C TRP A 43 -9.26 -26.21 -8.26
N THR A 44 -9.40 -26.64 -6.99
CA THR A 44 -9.55 -25.73 -5.86
C THR A 44 -8.38 -24.76 -5.77
N HIS A 45 -7.14 -25.24 -5.89
CA HIS A 45 -5.94 -24.39 -5.81
C HIS A 45 -5.91 -23.36 -6.95
N ALA A 46 -6.11 -23.82 -8.19
CA ALA A 46 -6.14 -22.96 -9.37
C ALA A 46 -7.27 -21.91 -9.28
N SER A 47 -8.49 -22.33 -8.91
CA SER A 47 -9.64 -21.43 -8.80
C SER A 47 -9.47 -20.43 -7.66
N HIS A 48 -8.95 -20.85 -6.50
CA HIS A 48 -8.70 -19.97 -5.36
C HIS A 48 -7.66 -18.88 -5.67
N ARG A 49 -6.64 -19.20 -6.48
CA ARG A 49 -5.64 -18.22 -6.97
C ARG A 49 -6.31 -17.03 -7.64
N ILE A 50 -7.37 -17.26 -8.40
CA ILE A 50 -8.10 -16.20 -9.09
C ILE A 50 -9.15 -15.56 -8.18
N LEU A 51 -9.97 -16.39 -7.51
CA LEU A 51 -11.07 -15.93 -6.65
C LEU A 51 -10.61 -15.02 -5.52
N PHE A 52 -9.48 -15.34 -4.90
CA PHE A 52 -8.94 -14.63 -3.73
C PHE A 52 -7.72 -13.77 -4.05
N ARG A 53 -7.48 -13.48 -5.34
CA ARG A 53 -6.33 -12.67 -5.79
C ARG A 53 -6.25 -11.30 -5.12
N SER A 54 -7.42 -10.69 -4.89
CA SER A 54 -7.52 -9.37 -4.25
C SER A 54 -8.42 -9.44 -3.02
N LEU A 55 -7.97 -8.88 -1.90
CA LEU A 55 -8.76 -8.66 -0.70
C LEU A 55 -8.94 -7.16 -0.49
N THR A 56 -10.20 -6.71 -0.43
CA THR A 56 -10.53 -5.33 -0.10
C THR A 56 -11.16 -5.28 1.28
N LEU A 57 -10.48 -4.60 2.21
CA LEU A 57 -10.99 -4.30 3.54
C LEU A 57 -11.61 -2.91 3.52
N THR A 58 -12.91 -2.87 3.78
CA THR A 58 -13.67 -1.62 3.78
C THR A 58 -14.12 -1.27 5.19
N GLY A 59 -13.79 -0.06 5.65
CA GLY A 59 -14.23 0.43 6.95
C GLY A 59 -15.73 0.77 6.93
N GLU A 60 -16.53 0.06 7.71
CA GLU A 60 -17.96 0.31 7.83
C GLU A 60 -18.21 1.29 8.99
N LYS A 61 -19.03 2.31 8.74
CA LYS A 61 -19.27 3.40 9.71
C LYS A 61 -19.81 2.84 11.03
N GLY A 62 -19.09 3.06 12.12
CA GLY A 62 -19.52 2.67 13.47
C GLY A 62 -19.13 1.25 13.89
N THR A 63 -18.43 0.51 13.03
CA THR A 63 -17.71 -0.70 13.45
C THR A 63 -16.33 -0.31 13.93
N ASP A 64 -15.87 -1.00 14.97
CA ASP A 64 -14.49 -0.93 15.44
C ASP A 64 -13.59 -1.55 14.35
N GLU A 65 -13.08 -0.71 13.46
CA GLU A 65 -12.40 -1.10 12.21
C GLU A 65 -11.15 -1.99 12.45
N GLU A 66 -10.61 -1.96 13.67
CA GLU A 66 -9.54 -2.86 14.11
C GLU A 66 -9.97 -4.33 14.16
N ARG A 67 -11.27 -4.59 14.33
CA ARG A 67 -11.80 -5.96 14.46
C ARG A 67 -11.64 -6.77 13.18
N ILE A 68 -11.66 -6.15 12.00
CA ILE A 68 -11.57 -6.89 10.75
C ILE A 68 -10.17 -7.48 10.55
N PRO A 69 -9.07 -6.69 10.59
CA PRO A 69 -7.71 -7.26 10.59
C PRO A 69 -7.49 -8.28 11.70
N LEU A 70 -7.96 -7.99 12.93
CA LEU A 70 -7.81 -8.91 14.06
C LEU A 70 -8.57 -10.24 13.85
N ALA A 71 -9.78 -10.19 13.29
CA ALA A 71 -10.54 -11.40 12.99
C ALA A 71 -9.84 -12.27 11.94
N LEU A 72 -9.28 -11.66 10.88
CA LEU A 72 -8.51 -12.37 9.86
C LEU A 72 -7.26 -13.02 10.46
N ILE A 73 -6.54 -12.30 11.32
CA ILE A 73 -5.34 -12.82 11.99
C ILE A 73 -5.69 -13.99 12.90
N ARG A 74 -6.79 -13.88 13.67
CA ARG A 74 -7.24 -14.92 14.60
C ARG A 74 -7.74 -16.17 13.86
N GLN A 75 -8.49 -16.00 12.77
CA GLN A 75 -9.07 -17.11 12.02
C GLN A 75 -8.07 -17.79 11.07
N ARG A 76 -6.99 -17.09 10.67
CA ARG A 76 -6.01 -17.52 9.66
C ARG A 76 -6.66 -18.24 8.47
N PRO A 77 -7.57 -17.58 7.72
CA PRO A 77 -8.25 -18.21 6.61
C PRO A 77 -7.25 -18.81 5.60
N ARG A 78 -7.58 -20.00 5.08
CA ARG A 78 -6.73 -20.71 4.09
C ARG A 78 -6.57 -19.97 2.77
N PHE A 79 -7.36 -18.93 2.52
CA PHE A 79 -7.27 -18.12 1.31
C PHE A 79 -6.18 -17.03 1.37
N LEU A 80 -5.64 -16.70 2.55
CA LEU A 80 -4.66 -15.61 2.69
C LEU A 80 -3.40 -15.76 1.80
N PRO A 81 -2.83 -16.97 1.61
CA PRO A 81 -1.66 -17.15 0.74
C PRO A 81 -1.91 -16.80 -0.73
N TYR A 82 -3.17 -16.78 -1.18
CA TYR A 82 -3.56 -16.47 -2.56
C TYR A 82 -3.77 -14.96 -2.81
N ILE A 83 -3.72 -14.16 -1.75
CA ILE A 83 -3.89 -12.70 -1.86
C ILE A 83 -2.60 -12.11 -2.42
N HIS A 84 -2.71 -11.57 -3.63
CA HIS A 84 -1.66 -10.81 -4.30
C HIS A 84 -1.88 -9.30 -4.19
N GLU A 85 -3.11 -8.88 -3.94
CA GLU A 85 -3.48 -7.49 -3.79
C GLU A 85 -4.31 -7.27 -2.51
N LEU A 86 -3.83 -6.40 -1.63
CA LEU A 86 -4.55 -6.01 -0.41
C LEU A 86 -4.91 -4.53 -0.51
N ARG A 87 -6.19 -4.23 -0.39
CA ARG A 87 -6.73 -2.87 -0.51
C ARG A 87 -7.45 -2.47 0.78
N PHE A 88 -7.08 -1.34 1.35
CA PHE A 88 -7.83 -0.68 2.43
C PHE A 88 -8.54 0.51 1.81
N ILE A 89 -9.87 0.44 1.68
CA ILE A 89 -10.66 1.47 0.98
C ILE A 89 -11.83 1.91 1.87
N PRO A 90 -11.99 3.21 2.15
CA PRO A 90 -13.14 3.70 2.91
C PRO A 90 -14.45 3.49 2.11
N THR A 91 -15.52 3.08 2.78
CA THR A 91 -16.78 2.63 2.12
C THR A 91 -17.49 3.72 1.32
N VAL A 92 -17.71 4.93 1.85
CA VAL A 92 -18.53 5.91 1.10
C VAL A 92 -18.22 7.40 1.36
N VAL A 93 -17.33 7.73 2.29
CA VAL A 93 -16.92 9.12 2.51
C VAL A 93 -15.47 9.11 2.98
N TRP A 94 -14.62 10.01 2.45
CA TRP A 94 -13.26 10.31 2.96
C TRP A 94 -13.22 10.79 4.43
N ARG A 95 -14.28 10.53 5.20
CA ARG A 95 -14.43 10.81 6.63
C ARG A 95 -14.12 9.58 7.50
N THR A 96 -14.33 8.36 7.02
CA THR A 96 -13.95 7.16 7.79
C THR A 96 -12.49 6.84 7.51
N LEU A 97 -11.66 6.99 8.53
CA LEU A 97 -10.24 6.68 8.47
C LEU A 97 -10.05 5.25 8.97
N ILE A 98 -9.54 4.36 8.13
CA ILE A 98 -9.25 2.99 8.53
C ILE A 98 -8.19 3.05 9.61
N THR A 99 -8.56 2.74 10.85
CA THR A 99 -7.62 2.74 11.96
C THR A 99 -7.09 1.33 12.19
N VAL A 100 -5.79 1.13 11.99
CA VAL A 100 -5.16 -0.17 12.22
C VAL A 100 -3.90 0.05 13.04
N HIS A 101 -3.72 -0.77 14.06
CA HIS A 101 -2.49 -0.79 14.82
C HIS A 101 -1.34 -1.24 13.90
N PRO A 102 -0.18 -0.53 13.85
CA PRO A 102 0.97 -0.93 13.03
C PRO A 102 1.39 -2.40 13.19
N HIS A 103 1.24 -2.92 14.40
CA HIS A 103 1.53 -4.29 14.77
C HIS A 103 0.55 -5.28 14.14
N THR A 104 -0.76 -5.07 14.32
CA THR A 104 -1.80 -5.83 13.62
C THR A 104 -1.61 -5.79 12.11
N PHE A 105 -1.28 -4.62 11.58
CA PHE A 105 -1.02 -4.42 10.16
C PHE A 105 0.14 -5.29 9.67
N ARG A 106 1.29 -5.26 10.35
CA ARG A 106 2.46 -6.08 10.01
C ARG A 106 2.17 -7.59 10.05
N VAL A 107 1.42 -8.07 11.05
CA VAL A 107 1.02 -9.48 11.10
C VAL A 107 0.10 -9.85 9.94
N LEU A 108 -0.87 -8.99 9.60
CA LEU A 108 -1.75 -9.24 8.47
C LEU A 108 -0.95 -9.36 7.16
N LEU A 109 0.03 -8.49 6.96
CA LEU A 109 0.89 -8.56 5.77
C LEU A 109 1.67 -9.88 5.72
N SER A 110 2.20 -10.38 6.84
CA SER A 110 2.98 -11.63 6.85
C SER A 110 2.15 -12.88 6.61
N LEU A 111 0.84 -12.83 6.87
CA LEU A 111 -0.08 -13.91 6.49
C LEU A 111 -0.37 -13.93 4.99
N CYS A 112 -0.20 -12.79 4.29
CA CYS A 112 -0.38 -12.67 2.85
C CYS A 112 0.96 -12.90 2.13
N THR A 113 1.49 -14.12 2.20
CA THR A 113 2.85 -14.43 1.70
C THR A 113 3.04 -14.19 0.20
N GLY A 114 1.94 -14.14 -0.57
CA GLY A 114 1.95 -13.83 -2.01
C GLY A 114 1.73 -12.36 -2.34
N LEU A 115 1.67 -11.45 -1.35
CA LEU A 115 1.29 -10.06 -1.55
C LEU A 115 2.28 -9.33 -2.46
N ARG A 116 1.77 -8.67 -3.50
CA ARG A 116 2.54 -7.90 -4.49
C ARG A 116 2.09 -6.44 -4.56
N SER A 117 0.80 -6.18 -4.37
CA SER A 117 0.19 -4.85 -4.42
C SER A 117 -0.47 -4.55 -3.09
N LEU A 118 -0.13 -3.42 -2.48
CA LEU A 118 -0.74 -2.92 -1.26
C LEU A 118 -1.26 -1.50 -1.53
N VAL A 119 -2.58 -1.34 -1.47
CA VAL A 119 -3.23 -0.05 -1.68
C VAL A 119 -3.94 0.36 -0.40
N ILE A 120 -3.56 1.50 0.15
CA ILE A 120 -4.03 1.99 1.42
C ILE A 120 -4.60 3.38 1.20
N LYS A 121 -5.92 3.49 1.31
CA LYS A 121 -6.62 4.77 1.23
C LYS A 121 -7.18 5.11 2.61
N ALA A 122 -6.91 6.33 3.05
CA ALA A 122 -7.39 6.91 4.30
C ALA A 122 -7.01 6.09 5.56
N LEU A 123 -5.81 5.50 5.61
CA LEU A 123 -5.36 4.78 6.81
C LEU A 123 -4.79 5.74 7.85
N ARG A 124 -5.23 5.55 9.10
CA ARG A 124 -4.63 6.16 10.28
C ARG A 124 -3.94 5.07 11.09
N LEU A 125 -2.63 5.15 11.19
CA LEU A 125 -1.86 4.33 12.11
C LEU A 125 -1.88 5.00 13.48
N HIS A 126 -2.43 4.33 14.48
CA HIS A 126 -2.43 4.80 15.85
C HIS A 126 -1.28 4.13 16.64
N GLY A 127 -0.70 4.86 17.58
CA GLY A 127 0.53 4.47 18.29
C GLY A 127 0.32 3.92 19.69
N SER A 128 -0.74 3.16 19.96
CA SER A 128 -0.80 2.40 21.21
C SER A 128 0.28 1.30 21.20
N PRO A 129 0.79 0.87 22.36
CA PRO A 129 1.66 -0.29 22.44
C PRO A 129 0.87 -1.57 22.11
N PRO A 130 1.47 -2.54 21.40
CA PRO A 130 0.78 -3.77 21.03
C PRO A 130 0.42 -4.60 22.25
N ASP A 131 -0.66 -5.36 22.13
CA ASP A 131 -0.94 -6.49 23.02
C ASP A 131 0.23 -7.51 22.93
N ALA A 132 0.62 -8.08 24.07
CA ALA A 132 1.71 -9.06 24.20
C ALA A 132 1.55 -10.26 23.25
N ALA A 133 0.31 -10.67 22.95
CA ALA A 133 0.05 -11.75 21.98
C ALA A 133 0.43 -11.37 20.55
N ILE A 134 0.20 -10.12 20.17
CA ILE A 134 0.62 -9.59 18.86
C ILE A 134 2.13 -9.38 18.90
N ALA A 135 2.67 -8.91 20.03
CA ALA A 135 4.10 -8.70 20.26
C ALA A 135 4.94 -9.95 19.92
N ALA A 136 4.52 -11.11 20.42
CA ALA A 136 5.20 -12.40 20.19
C ALA A 136 5.18 -12.87 18.72
N MET A 137 4.17 -12.48 17.94
CA MET A 137 4.12 -12.82 16.50
C MET A 137 5.19 -12.06 15.70
N PHE A 138 5.73 -10.95 16.22
CA PHE A 138 6.68 -10.09 15.49
C PHE A 138 8.07 -10.66 15.29
N GLU A 139 8.58 -11.43 16.26
CA GLU A 139 9.95 -11.97 16.18
C GLU A 139 10.13 -12.89 14.97
N SER A 140 9.03 -13.41 14.41
CA SER A 140 9.01 -14.31 13.27
C SER A 140 8.56 -13.66 11.94
N THR A 141 8.16 -12.38 11.96
CA THR A 141 7.56 -11.75 10.78
C THR A 141 8.63 -11.40 9.76
N ARG A 142 8.70 -12.23 8.70
CA ARG A 142 9.51 -11.97 7.50
C ARG A 142 9.11 -10.63 6.87
N ARG A 143 10.11 -9.91 6.36
CA ARG A 143 9.87 -8.74 5.51
C ARG A 143 9.27 -9.19 4.18
N ILE A 144 8.55 -8.28 3.54
CA ILE A 144 7.79 -8.57 2.32
C ILE A 144 8.28 -7.66 1.21
N THR A 145 8.46 -8.24 0.03
CA THR A 145 8.73 -7.48 -1.20
C THR A 145 7.41 -7.12 -1.87
N LEU A 146 7.24 -5.86 -2.24
CA LEU A 146 6.06 -5.37 -2.96
C LEU A 146 6.45 -4.87 -4.35
N ASP A 147 5.64 -5.20 -5.34
CA ASP A 147 5.69 -4.55 -6.65
C ASP A 147 5.15 -3.12 -6.54
N ARG A 148 4.12 -2.89 -5.72
CA ARG A 148 3.51 -1.57 -5.54
C ARG A 148 2.98 -1.33 -4.13
N LEU A 149 3.30 -0.16 -3.57
CA LEU A 149 2.72 0.39 -2.35
C LEU A 149 2.09 1.74 -2.64
N ASP A 150 0.79 1.89 -2.41
CA ASP A 150 0.05 3.14 -2.62
C ASP A 150 -0.55 3.61 -1.30
N LEU A 151 -0.03 4.70 -0.73
CA LEU A 151 -0.42 5.32 0.53
C LEU A 151 -1.14 6.63 0.26
N SER A 152 -2.46 6.63 0.24
CA SER A 152 -3.26 7.85 0.09
C SER A 152 -3.88 8.24 1.43
N THR A 153 -3.41 9.31 2.07
CA THR A 153 -3.94 9.78 3.37
C THR A 153 -4.62 11.14 3.25
N ARG A 154 -5.52 11.44 4.18
CA ARG A 154 -6.13 12.78 4.28
C ARG A 154 -5.22 13.75 5.02
N ASP A 155 -4.65 13.27 6.11
CA ASP A 155 -3.71 13.99 6.95
C ASP A 155 -2.29 13.53 6.64
N VAL A 156 -1.30 14.37 6.93
CA VAL A 156 0.11 13.97 6.87
C VAL A 156 0.29 12.77 7.81
N PRO A 157 0.71 11.60 7.30
CA PRO A 157 0.96 10.43 8.14
C PRO A 157 2.04 10.76 9.16
N ASP A 158 1.82 10.33 10.40
CA ASP A 158 2.85 10.43 11.43
C ASP A 158 4.10 9.64 10.99
N ARG A 159 5.29 10.18 11.31
CA ARG A 159 6.58 9.58 10.93
C ARG A 159 6.70 8.17 11.47
N ARG A 160 6.24 7.92 12.71
CA ARG A 160 6.28 6.60 13.34
C ARG A 160 5.42 5.60 12.58
N GLY A 161 4.26 6.04 12.10
CA GLY A 161 3.38 5.23 11.26
C GLY A 161 4.05 4.81 9.95
N LEU A 162 4.65 5.76 9.23
CA LEU A 162 5.37 5.45 7.99
C LEU A 162 6.53 4.48 8.21
N TYR A 163 7.36 4.73 9.22
CA TYR A 163 8.51 3.85 9.49
C TYR A 163 8.08 2.45 9.91
N ALA A 164 6.99 2.30 10.68
CA ALA A 164 6.48 0.98 11.00
C ALA A 164 6.00 0.20 9.76
N ILE A 165 5.49 0.90 8.73
CA ILE A 165 5.21 0.27 7.43
C ILE A 165 6.52 -0.12 6.76
N PHE A 166 7.48 0.81 6.64
CA PHE A 166 8.74 0.55 5.95
C PHE A 166 9.56 -0.58 6.60
N ASP A 167 9.52 -0.71 7.93
CA ASP A 167 10.16 -1.80 8.67
C ASP A 167 9.62 -3.19 8.34
N ALA A 168 8.36 -3.26 7.90
CA ALA A 168 7.73 -4.51 7.47
C ALA A 168 8.10 -4.90 6.03
N LEU A 169 8.79 -4.02 5.29
CA LEU A 169 9.07 -4.18 3.87
C LEU A 169 10.55 -4.47 3.63
N GLU A 170 10.79 -5.35 2.67
CA GLU A 170 12.14 -5.70 2.21
C GLU A 170 12.55 -4.82 1.03
N GLU A 171 11.64 -4.67 0.07
CA GLU A 171 11.80 -3.90 -1.16
C GLU A 171 10.43 -3.45 -1.65
N VAL A 172 10.36 -2.27 -2.28
CA VAL A 172 9.16 -1.78 -2.97
C VAL A 172 9.54 -1.28 -4.36
N LYS A 173 9.06 -1.90 -5.43
CA LYS A 173 9.37 -1.39 -6.78
C LYS A 173 8.75 -0.02 -7.01
N GLU A 174 7.46 0.15 -6.72
CA GLU A 174 6.74 1.41 -6.91
C GLU A 174 6.10 1.90 -5.60
N LEU A 175 6.57 3.02 -5.06
CA LEU A 175 6.00 3.70 -3.90
C LEU A 175 5.21 4.94 -4.34
N ARG A 176 3.91 4.97 -4.05
CA ARG A 176 3.05 6.13 -4.27
C ARG A 176 2.57 6.65 -2.93
N ILE A 177 2.73 7.94 -2.66
CA ILE A 177 2.19 8.59 -1.47
C ILE A 177 1.37 9.81 -1.89
N GLY A 178 0.08 9.78 -1.57
CA GLY A 178 -0.87 10.85 -1.80
C GLY A 178 -1.34 11.49 -0.51
N VAL A 179 -1.30 12.82 -0.40
CA VAL A 179 -1.84 13.56 0.75
C VAL A 179 -2.93 14.50 0.27
N ALA A 180 -4.18 14.17 0.59
CA ALA A 180 -5.38 14.93 0.24
C ALA A 180 -5.73 15.91 1.38
N CYS A 181 -4.98 16.99 1.52
CA CYS A 181 -5.24 17.97 2.58
C CYS A 181 -6.50 18.81 2.34
N TYR A 182 -7.33 18.92 3.37
CA TYR A 182 -8.38 19.92 3.50
C TYR A 182 -8.25 20.55 4.91
N ASN A 183 -7.69 21.76 4.99
CA ASN A 183 -7.72 22.65 6.17
C ASN A 183 -6.91 22.23 7.41
N SER A 184 -5.70 21.68 7.24
CA SER A 184 -4.82 21.37 8.39
C SER A 184 -3.92 22.56 8.74
N THR A 185 -4.25 23.28 9.82
CA THR A 185 -3.31 24.13 10.58
C THR A 185 -2.50 23.33 11.61
N VAL A 186 -2.44 22.00 11.45
CA VAL A 186 -1.75 21.14 12.43
C VAL A 186 -0.25 21.31 12.24
N LEU A 187 0.32 22.23 13.03
CA LEU A 187 1.74 22.33 13.31
C LEU A 187 2.22 20.96 13.80
N CYS A 188 2.96 20.22 12.97
CA CYS A 188 3.70 19.07 13.45
C CYS A 188 4.60 19.54 14.59
N ALA A 189 4.43 18.97 15.78
CA ALA A 189 5.29 19.25 16.92
C ALA A 189 6.75 18.88 16.53
N PRO A 190 7.71 19.81 16.68
CA PRO A 190 9.08 19.63 16.20
C PRO A 190 9.91 18.58 16.95
N ASP A 191 9.42 18.03 18.07
CA ASP A 191 10.26 17.30 19.03
C ASP A 191 10.05 15.77 19.06
N ALA A 192 9.77 15.15 17.92
CA ALA A 192 9.85 13.69 17.87
C ALA A 192 11.32 13.27 18.03
N PRO A 193 11.65 12.38 18.99
CA PRO A 193 13.03 11.94 19.24
C PRO A 193 13.64 11.40 17.95
N ASP A 194 14.92 11.71 17.74
CA ASP A 194 15.72 11.19 16.63
C ASP A 194 15.58 9.67 16.62
N LEU A 195 14.75 9.16 15.71
CA LEU A 195 14.75 7.76 15.34
C LEU A 195 16.07 7.55 14.58
N THR A 196 17.13 7.24 15.34
CA THR A 196 18.48 6.96 14.83
C THR A 196 18.56 5.66 14.03
N GLY A 197 17.44 4.93 13.93
CA GLY A 197 17.30 3.80 13.03
C GLY A 197 17.52 4.25 11.59
N ARG A 198 18.59 3.76 10.98
CA ARG A 198 18.80 3.90 9.54
C ARG A 198 17.83 2.98 8.83
N TYR A 199 16.72 3.53 8.37
CA TYR A 199 15.79 2.85 7.48
C TYR A 199 16.37 2.93 6.07
N TYR A 200 16.60 1.78 5.44
CA TYR A 200 17.02 1.67 4.05
C TYR A 200 15.98 0.85 3.33
N LEU A 201 14.91 1.50 2.86
CA LEU A 201 13.89 0.88 2.03
C LEU A 201 14.35 0.99 0.57
N PRO A 202 14.71 -0.13 -0.09
CA PRO A 202 15.00 -0.14 -1.51
C PRO A 202 13.72 0.20 -2.28
N VAL A 203 13.76 1.32 -3.01
CA VAL A 203 12.65 1.76 -3.86
C VAL A 203 13.13 2.12 -5.25
N SER A 204 12.51 1.56 -6.28
CA SER A 204 12.92 1.82 -7.67
C SER A 204 12.21 3.03 -8.30
N SER A 205 10.96 3.28 -7.92
CA SER A 205 10.13 4.37 -8.42
C SER A 205 9.33 4.98 -7.29
N ILE A 206 9.34 6.30 -7.17
CA ILE A 206 8.54 7.02 -6.19
C ILE A 206 7.65 8.08 -6.82
N THR A 207 6.40 8.14 -6.38
CA THR A 207 5.46 9.21 -6.70
C THR A 207 4.94 9.85 -5.42
N LEU A 208 5.22 11.12 -5.20
CA LEU A 208 4.64 11.91 -4.12
C LEU A 208 3.62 12.88 -4.71
N THR A 209 2.39 12.90 -4.20
CA THR A 209 1.31 13.76 -4.70
C THR A 209 0.56 14.45 -3.56
N GLY A 210 0.40 15.77 -3.60
CA GLY A 210 -0.36 16.49 -2.58
C GLY A 210 0.11 17.91 -2.31
N GLU A 211 -0.81 18.74 -1.81
CA GLU A 211 -0.55 20.15 -1.52
C GLU A 211 0.37 20.36 -0.31
N ASP A 212 0.37 19.41 0.66
CA ASP A 212 1.12 19.48 1.92
C ASP A 212 2.02 18.26 2.11
N LEU A 213 3.02 18.15 1.24
CA LEU A 213 3.93 17.00 1.19
C LEU A 213 5.21 17.20 2.01
N GLY A 214 5.46 18.38 2.59
CA GLY A 214 6.78 18.72 3.16
C GLY A 214 7.30 17.71 4.18
N VAL A 215 6.47 17.35 5.16
CA VAL A 215 6.83 16.36 6.19
C VAL A 215 6.97 14.96 5.61
N CYS A 216 6.12 14.58 4.65
CA CYS A 216 6.21 13.28 3.96
C CYS A 216 7.51 13.16 3.18
N MET A 217 7.89 14.19 2.40
CA MET A 217 9.13 14.20 1.64
C MET A 217 10.33 13.96 2.56
N MET A 218 10.37 14.63 3.72
CA MET A 218 11.46 14.44 4.68
C MET A 218 11.50 13.05 5.30
N ALA A 219 10.34 12.51 5.70
CA ALA A 219 10.26 11.18 6.29
C ALA A 219 10.67 10.10 5.28
N VAL A 220 10.14 10.19 4.06
CA VAL A 220 10.47 9.31 2.94
C VAL A 220 11.95 9.42 2.61
N GLY A 221 12.46 10.64 2.40
CA GLY A 221 13.84 10.86 2.01
C GLY A 221 14.86 10.26 2.98
N ARG A 222 14.56 10.28 4.28
CA ARG A 222 15.41 9.64 5.30
C ARG A 222 15.32 8.12 5.34
N ALA A 223 14.25 7.53 4.81
CA ALA A 223 14.01 6.09 4.85
C ALA A 223 14.32 5.37 3.54
N LEU A 224 14.49 6.09 2.43
CA LEU A 224 14.83 5.50 1.15
C LEU A 224 16.31 5.13 1.08
N ASP A 225 16.60 4.03 0.39
CA ASP A 225 17.92 3.82 -0.20
C ASP A 225 18.02 4.61 -1.51
N PRO A 226 18.81 5.71 -1.56
CA PRO A 226 18.90 6.54 -2.75
C PRO A 226 19.54 5.79 -3.93
N HIS A 227 20.37 4.77 -3.71
CA HIS A 227 21.09 4.10 -4.80
C HIS A 227 20.20 3.21 -5.67
N MET A 228 19.05 2.80 -5.14
CA MET A 228 18.09 1.94 -5.85
C MET A 228 17.05 2.76 -6.65
N LEU A 229 16.97 4.06 -6.40
CA LEU A 229 15.95 4.92 -6.98
C LEU A 229 16.29 5.28 -8.42
N ARG A 230 15.36 4.98 -9.33
CA ARG A 230 15.49 5.24 -10.77
C ARG A 230 14.51 6.29 -11.27
N SER A 231 13.31 6.35 -10.70
CA SER A 231 12.28 7.29 -11.11
C SER A 231 11.72 8.04 -9.91
N THR A 232 11.60 9.36 -10.04
CA THR A 232 10.96 10.22 -9.05
C THR A 232 9.94 11.13 -9.70
N ARG A 233 8.72 11.09 -9.19
CA ARG A 233 7.64 11.99 -9.60
C ARG A 233 7.09 12.74 -8.40
N LEU A 234 7.19 14.07 -8.43
CA LEU A 234 6.60 14.94 -7.44
C LEU A 234 5.47 15.73 -8.10
N THR A 235 4.23 15.55 -7.66
CA THR A 235 3.08 16.21 -8.28
C THR A 235 2.27 17.02 -7.30
N ASN A 236 1.64 18.06 -7.83
CA ASN A 236 0.71 18.90 -7.09
C ASN A 236 1.33 19.58 -5.84
N ILE A 237 2.65 19.85 -5.88
CA ILE A 237 3.37 20.43 -4.74
C ILE A 237 2.96 21.90 -4.58
N GLY A 238 2.57 22.29 -3.37
CA GLY A 238 2.35 23.69 -3.04
C GLY A 238 3.66 24.48 -2.95
N LEU A 239 3.67 25.73 -3.44
CA LEU A 239 4.88 26.59 -3.48
C LEU A 239 5.55 26.79 -2.11
N ARG A 240 4.79 26.75 -1.02
CA ARG A 240 5.33 26.85 0.35
C ARG A 240 6.23 25.66 0.75
N HIS A 241 6.20 24.57 -0.01
CA HIS A 241 7.00 23.36 0.24
C HIS A 241 8.21 23.22 -0.69
N LEU A 242 8.58 24.28 -1.42
CA LEU A 242 9.74 24.26 -2.31
C LEU A 242 11.06 23.96 -1.58
N SER A 243 11.23 24.43 -0.35
CA SER A 243 12.41 24.11 0.47
C SER A 243 12.52 22.61 0.76
N TYR A 244 11.41 21.97 1.15
CA TYR A 244 11.37 20.52 1.37
C TYR A 244 11.58 19.73 0.09
N ALA A 245 11.01 20.17 -1.03
CA ALA A 245 11.25 19.55 -2.32
C ALA A 245 12.73 19.66 -2.71
N ASN A 246 13.36 20.82 -2.53
CA ASN A 246 14.79 21.00 -2.80
C ASN A 246 15.67 20.11 -1.91
N GLU A 247 15.38 20.04 -0.61
CA GLU A 247 16.09 19.15 0.32
C GLU A 247 15.91 17.68 -0.07
N PHE A 248 14.68 17.25 -0.39
CA PHE A 248 14.40 15.90 -0.88
C PHE A 248 15.10 15.60 -2.21
N LEU A 249 15.19 16.54 -3.14
CA LEU A 249 15.90 16.33 -4.40
C LEU A 249 17.42 16.25 -4.20
N SER A 250 17.96 16.94 -3.18
CA SER A 250 19.41 16.95 -2.89
C SER A 250 19.96 15.61 -2.40
N ILE A 251 19.09 14.73 -1.86
CA ILE A 251 19.48 13.38 -1.43
C ILE A 251 19.33 12.34 -2.54
N LEU A 252 18.70 12.69 -3.67
CA LEU A 252 18.47 11.74 -4.76
C LEU A 252 19.78 11.48 -5.51
N PRO A 253 19.97 10.26 -6.05
CA PRO A 253 21.16 9.96 -6.83
C PRO A 253 21.20 10.81 -8.11
N LEU A 254 22.40 11.14 -8.57
CA LEU A 254 22.59 11.81 -9.87
C LEU A 254 22.15 10.93 -11.06
N SER A 255 21.98 9.61 -10.84
CA SER A 255 21.67 8.61 -11.86
C SER A 255 20.17 8.33 -12.04
N LEU A 256 19.28 9.28 -11.74
CA LEU A 256 17.85 9.11 -12.01
C LEU A 256 17.60 8.99 -13.51
N ASP A 257 16.81 7.99 -13.90
CA ASP A 257 16.36 7.78 -15.28
C ASP A 257 15.23 8.76 -15.64
N ASP A 258 14.35 9.06 -14.68
CA ASP A 258 13.18 9.94 -14.88
C ASP A 258 12.92 10.82 -13.66
N LEU A 259 12.74 12.12 -13.90
CA LEU A 259 12.40 13.12 -12.90
C LEU A 259 11.27 14.01 -13.43
N ASP A 260 10.11 13.92 -12.78
CA ASP A 260 8.93 14.70 -13.14
C ASP A 260 8.48 15.53 -11.94
N ILE A 261 8.43 16.85 -12.09
CA ILE A 261 8.05 17.77 -11.03
C ILE A 261 6.94 18.69 -11.54
N SER A 262 5.79 18.64 -10.87
CA SER A 262 4.67 19.54 -11.13
C SER A 262 4.22 20.27 -9.87
N PHE A 263 3.93 21.56 -10.05
CA PHE A 263 3.55 22.47 -8.99
C PHE A 263 2.11 22.93 -9.19
N GLN A 264 1.42 23.12 -8.07
CA GLN A 264 0.10 23.71 -8.08
C GLN A 264 0.22 25.21 -7.80
N ALA A 265 -0.30 26.04 -8.73
CA ALA A 265 -0.39 27.47 -8.49
C ALA A 265 -1.40 27.76 -7.35
N PRO A 266 -1.13 28.74 -6.47
CA PRO A 266 -2.06 29.10 -5.40
C PRO A 266 -3.41 29.50 -6.00
N ARG A 267 -4.50 28.85 -5.56
CA ARG A 267 -5.86 29.15 -6.05
C ARG A 267 -6.26 30.63 -5.86
N HIS A 268 -5.65 31.31 -4.89
CA HIS A 268 -5.93 32.71 -4.57
C HIS A 268 -5.11 33.72 -5.38
N ALA A 269 -4.02 33.31 -6.05
CA ALA A 269 -3.17 34.24 -6.80
C ALA A 269 -3.78 34.68 -8.14
N PHE A 270 -4.80 33.97 -8.62
CA PHE A 270 -5.47 34.23 -9.90
C PHE A 270 -6.98 34.38 -9.70
N VAL A 271 -7.41 35.29 -8.84
CA VAL A 271 -8.80 35.79 -8.86
C VAL A 271 -8.96 36.80 -9.99
N SER A 272 -8.70 36.38 -11.24
CA SER A 272 -9.33 37.02 -12.39
C SER A 272 -10.76 36.48 -12.47
N ARG A 273 -11.75 37.34 -12.68
CA ARG A 273 -13.21 37.07 -12.68
C ARG A 273 -13.72 35.93 -13.60
N THR A 274 -12.86 35.13 -14.21
CA THR A 274 -13.18 33.97 -15.03
C THR A 274 -13.38 32.73 -14.16
N ARG A 275 -14.64 32.29 -14.03
CA ARG A 275 -15.05 31.09 -13.28
C ARG A 275 -14.22 29.84 -13.65
N GLY A 276 -13.55 29.25 -12.66
CA GLY A 276 -13.62 27.80 -12.42
C GLY A 276 -12.55 26.86 -12.97
N GLN A 277 -11.40 27.31 -13.50
CA GLN A 277 -10.33 26.40 -13.95
C GLN A 277 -9.05 26.57 -13.15
N SER A 278 -8.63 25.51 -12.46
CA SER A 278 -7.29 25.40 -11.86
C SER A 278 -6.28 25.11 -12.98
N LYS A 279 -5.28 25.99 -13.17
CA LYS A 279 -4.16 25.72 -14.10
C LYS A 279 -3.07 24.92 -13.38
N SER A 280 -2.66 23.80 -13.97
CA SER A 280 -1.50 23.02 -13.53
C SER A 280 -0.30 23.35 -14.43
N TYR A 281 0.89 23.52 -13.84
CA TYR A 281 2.14 23.72 -14.58
C TYR A 281 3.04 22.51 -14.32
N SER A 282 3.37 21.78 -15.39
CA SER A 282 4.29 20.64 -15.36
C SER A 282 5.62 21.04 -15.97
N TYR A 283 6.72 20.83 -15.24
CA TYR A 283 8.07 20.99 -15.74
C TYR A 283 8.70 19.62 -15.89
N TYR A 284 9.02 19.24 -17.14
CA TYR A 284 9.77 18.02 -17.40
C TYR A 284 11.26 18.36 -17.45
N VAL A 285 12.03 17.87 -16.49
CA VAL A 285 13.48 18.08 -16.45
C VAL A 285 14.14 16.78 -16.89
N LYS A 286 14.66 16.73 -18.12
CA LYS A 286 15.54 15.61 -18.51
C LYS A 286 16.86 15.73 -17.75
N PRO A 287 17.30 14.69 -17.04
CA PRO A 287 18.63 14.69 -16.42
C PRO A 287 19.69 14.87 -17.51
N ILE A 288 20.62 15.82 -17.28
CA ILE A 288 21.79 16.04 -18.13
C ILE A 288 22.77 14.92 -17.80
N ARG A 289 23.01 14.03 -18.76
CA ARG A 289 23.99 12.94 -18.64
C ARG A 289 25.42 13.45 -18.75
#